data_AF-A0A954R8H9-F1
#
_entry.id   AF-A0A954R8H9-F1
#
_cell.length_a   1.000
_cell.length_b   1.000
_cell.length_c   1.000
_cell.angle_alpha   90.00
_cell.angle_beta   90.00
_cell.angle_gamma   90.00
#
_symmetry.space_group_name_H-M   'P 1'
#
loop_
_entity.id
_entity.type
_entity.pdbx_description
1 polymer ?
#
loop_
_entity_poly.entity_id
_entity_poly.type
_entity_poly.pdbx_seq_one_letter_code
_entity_poly.pdbx_strand_id
1 'polypeptide(L)'
;AFRKGNTWFPSFALALRRDDAWSPNQTMSIDAQQAAAYLRGESLPCDRRGWLVVEYAGHRLGWAKSDGRQAKNQLPKPARLERVGEAG
;
A
#
# COMPACT_ATOMS: atom_id res chain seq x y z
N ALA A 1 -3.08 -3.39 -14.97
CA ALA A 1 -3.72 -2.15 -14.46
C ALA A 1 -5.23 -2.32 -14.56
N PHE A 2 -6.02 -1.51 -13.86
CA PHE A 2 -7.48 -1.47 -14.03
C PHE A 2 -7.96 -0.02 -14.12
N ARG A 3 -9.18 0.21 -14.63
CA ARG A 3 -9.72 1.56 -14.85
C ARG A 3 -10.99 1.78 -14.03
N LYS A 4 -11.13 2.96 -13.43
CA LYS A 4 -12.41 3.45 -12.89
C LYS A 4 -12.71 4.80 -13.53
N GLY A 5 -13.84 4.90 -14.24
CA GLY A 5 -14.16 6.09 -15.03
C GLY A 5 -13.07 6.37 -16.07
N ASN A 6 -12.44 7.54 -15.96
CA ASN A 6 -11.33 7.96 -16.84
C ASN A 6 -9.95 7.83 -16.19
N THR A 7 -9.84 7.17 -15.03
CA THR A 7 -8.58 7.06 -14.28
C THR A 7 -8.04 5.64 -14.29
N TRP A 8 -6.77 5.50 -14.62
CA TRP A 8 -6.02 4.25 -14.53
C TRP A 8 -5.40 4.07 -13.15
N PHE A 9 -5.50 2.84 -12.66
CA PHE A 9 -4.95 2.40 -11.39
C PHE A 9 -3.96 1.25 -11.64
N PRO A 10 -2.81 1.25 -10.94
CA PRO A 10 -1.87 0.15 -11.04
C PRO A 10 -2.53 -1.15 -10.52
N SER A 11 -2.09 -2.29 -11.06
CA SER A 11 -2.61 -3.59 -10.60
C SER A 11 -2.14 -3.86 -9.18
N PHE A 12 -3.02 -4.38 -8.32
CA PHE A 12 -2.64 -4.86 -6.99
C PHE A 12 -1.54 -5.92 -7.06
N ALA A 13 -1.67 -6.88 -7.97
CA ALA A 13 -0.68 -7.95 -8.18
C ALA A 13 0.70 -7.40 -8.58
N LEU A 14 0.76 -6.24 -9.25
CA LEU A 14 2.04 -5.63 -9.63
C LEU A 14 2.82 -5.15 -8.41
N ALA A 15 2.15 -4.57 -7.40
CA ALA A 15 2.84 -4.16 -6.17
C ALA A 15 3.43 -5.35 -5.41
N LEU A 16 2.79 -6.51 -5.46
CA LEU A 16 3.21 -7.71 -4.74
C LEU A 16 4.28 -8.52 -5.47
N ARG A 17 4.58 -8.18 -6.72
CA ARG A 17 5.55 -8.91 -7.54
C ARG A 17 6.94 -8.82 -6.90
N ARG A 18 7.67 -9.94 -6.83
CA ARG A 18 8.98 -10.04 -6.18
C ARG A 18 10.11 -10.49 -7.10
N ASP A 19 9.79 -10.76 -8.36
CA ASP A 19 10.83 -11.01 -9.36
C ASP A 19 11.48 -9.71 -9.81
N ASP A 20 12.66 -9.83 -10.43
CA ASP A 20 13.43 -8.69 -10.96
C ASP A 20 12.86 -8.14 -12.27
N ALA A 21 11.76 -8.70 -12.78
CA ALA A 21 11.14 -8.22 -14.01
C ALA A 21 10.44 -6.87 -13.81
N TRP A 22 10.25 -6.42 -12.56
CA TRP A 22 9.66 -5.12 -12.27
C TRP A 22 10.07 -4.55 -10.90
N SER A 23 10.37 -3.25 -10.90
CA SER A 23 10.62 -2.44 -9.70
C SER A 23 9.79 -1.15 -9.72
N PRO A 24 9.21 -0.75 -8.57
CA PRO A 24 8.49 0.52 -8.48
C PRO A 24 9.46 1.70 -8.51
N ASN A 25 9.00 2.81 -9.11
CA ASN A 25 9.77 4.07 -9.09
C ASN A 25 9.96 4.63 -7.68
N GLN A 26 9.07 4.29 -6.75
CA GLN A 26 9.09 4.76 -5.37
C GLN A 26 8.63 3.66 -4.41
N THR A 27 9.38 3.45 -3.33
CA THR A 27 9.03 2.57 -2.21
C THR A 27 8.97 3.34 -0.90
N MET A 28 8.11 2.92 0.04
CA MET A 28 8.05 3.45 1.40
C MET A 28 8.23 2.31 2.38
N SER A 29 9.42 2.28 2.99
CA SER A 29 9.69 1.40 4.12
C SER A 29 8.94 1.89 5.34
N ILE A 30 8.31 0.96 6.04
CA ILE A 30 7.49 1.25 7.22
C ILE A 30 7.86 0.31 8.38
N ASP A 31 7.52 0.70 9.60
CA ASP A 31 7.69 -0.15 10.78
C ASP A 31 6.50 -1.13 10.97
N ALA A 32 6.57 -1.97 12.01
CA ALA A 32 5.56 -2.97 12.29
C ALA A 32 4.18 -2.38 12.66
N GLN A 33 4.17 -1.26 13.39
CA GLN A 33 2.94 -0.59 13.79
C GLN A 33 2.24 0.03 12.57
N GLN A 34 3.01 0.70 11.72
CA GLN A 34 2.55 1.22 10.44
C GLN A 34 2.10 0.11 9.49
N ALA A 35 2.77 -1.05 9.50
CA ALA A 35 2.38 -2.20 8.68
C ALA A 35 1.02 -2.74 9.10
N ALA A 36 0.78 -2.88 10.41
CA ALA A 36 -0.54 -3.24 10.93
C ALA A 36 -1.61 -2.22 10.54
N ALA A 37 -1.33 -0.93 10.69
CA ALA A 37 -2.26 0.14 10.29
C ALA A 37 -2.57 0.10 8.77
N TYR A 38 -1.54 -0.06 7.94
CA TYR A 38 -1.68 -0.18 6.49
C TYR A 38 -2.52 -1.41 6.12
N LEU A 39 -2.28 -2.57 6.71
CA LEU A 39 -3.04 -3.79 6.42
C LEU A 39 -4.52 -3.65 6.83
N ARG A 40 -4.84 -2.82 7.82
CA ARG A 40 -6.23 -2.45 8.17
C ARG A 40 -6.86 -1.42 7.21
N GLY A 41 -6.08 -0.89 6.28
CA GLY A 41 -6.54 0.09 5.28
C GLY A 41 -6.37 1.55 5.70
N GLU A 42 -5.60 1.83 6.75
CA GLU A 42 -5.34 3.19 7.24
C GLU A 42 -4.34 3.93 6.32
N SER A 43 -4.42 5.26 6.32
CA SER A 43 -3.44 6.12 5.66
C SER A 43 -2.19 6.25 6.53
N LEU A 44 -1.03 6.43 5.89
CA LEU A 44 0.25 6.63 6.57
C LEU A 44 0.80 8.04 6.32
N PRO A 45 1.52 8.65 7.27
CA PRO A 45 2.25 9.90 7.01
C PRO A 45 3.28 9.71 5.89
N CYS A 46 3.29 10.60 4.90
CA CYS A 46 4.24 10.52 3.78
C CYS A 46 4.46 11.91 3.17
N ASP A 47 5.70 12.34 3.10
CA ASP A 47 6.15 13.62 2.55
C ASP A 47 6.33 13.60 1.02
N ARG A 48 6.41 12.41 0.42
CA ARG A 48 6.53 12.22 -1.03
C ARG A 48 5.18 12.31 -1.72
N ARG A 49 5.18 12.68 -3.00
CA ARG A 49 3.99 12.74 -3.86
C ARG A 49 3.98 11.62 -4.88
N GLY A 50 2.80 11.11 -5.19
CA GLY A 50 2.59 10.16 -6.28
C GLY A 50 2.29 8.74 -5.81
N TRP A 51 2.50 7.78 -6.70
CA TRP A 51 2.27 6.36 -6.45
C TRP A 51 3.53 5.70 -5.88
N LEU A 52 3.36 4.97 -4.78
CA LEU A 52 4.44 4.27 -4.10
C LEU A 52 4.02 2.87 -3.67
N VAL A 53 4.98 1.96 -3.60
CA VAL A 53 4.79 0.64 -2.99
C VAL A 53 5.20 0.70 -1.52
N VAL A 54 4.31 0.26 -0.64
CA VAL A 54 4.58 0.14 0.79
C VAL A 54 5.33 -1.16 1.05
N GLU A 55 6.41 -1.09 1.83
CA GLU A 55 7.28 -2.22 2.12
C GLU A 55 7.55 -2.34 3.62
N TYR A 56 7.43 -3.55 4.14
CA TYR A 56 7.80 -3.89 5.52
C TYR A 56 8.83 -5.01 5.50
N ALA A 57 9.99 -4.81 6.11
CA ALA A 57 11.06 -5.82 6.20
C ALA A 57 11.41 -6.51 4.87
N GLY A 58 11.53 -5.75 3.77
CA GLY A 58 11.82 -6.31 2.44
C GLY A 58 10.63 -6.98 1.76
N HIS A 59 9.42 -6.87 2.33
CA HIS A 59 8.18 -7.41 1.76
C HIS A 59 7.25 -6.30 1.28
N ARG A 60 6.99 -6.30 -0.02
CA ARG A 60 6.02 -5.39 -0.66
C ARG A 60 4.61 -5.77 -0.20
N LEU A 61 3.90 -4.83 0.40
CA LEU A 61 2.55 -5.01 0.97
C LEU A 61 1.44 -4.53 0.03
N GLY A 62 1.71 -3.52 -0.80
CA GLY A 62 0.72 -2.98 -1.73
C GLY A 62 0.97 -1.54 -2.15
N TRP A 63 0.02 -0.99 -2.88
CA TRP A 63 0.07 0.39 -3.37
C TRP A 63 -0.42 1.40 -2.32
N ALA A 64 0.17 2.59 -2.36
CA ALA A 64 -0.39 3.80 -1.78
C ALA A 64 -0.26 4.97 -2.77
N LYS A 65 -1.14 5.95 -2.65
CA LYS A 65 -1.07 7.20 -3.39
C LYS A 65 -0.94 8.35 -2.39
N SER A 66 0.15 9.08 -2.46
CA SER A 66 0.44 10.20 -1.55
C SER A 66 0.24 11.57 -2.20
N ASP A 67 -0.23 12.51 -1.41
CA ASP A 67 -0.38 13.94 -1.74
C ASP A 67 0.78 14.82 -1.21
N GLY A 68 1.77 14.20 -0.56
CA GLY A 68 2.90 14.88 0.09
C GLY A 68 2.66 15.23 1.56
N ARG A 69 1.56 14.75 2.14
CA ARG A 69 1.32 14.74 3.59
C ARG A 69 0.93 13.34 4.08
N GLN A 70 0.06 12.67 3.32
CA GLN A 70 -0.42 11.34 3.64
C GLN A 70 -0.44 10.43 2.43
N ALA A 71 0.07 9.21 2.61
CA ALA A 71 -0.06 8.09 1.71
C ALA A 71 -1.39 7.37 1.94
N LYS A 72 -2.36 7.58 1.05
CA LYS A 72 -3.64 6.89 1.10
C LYS A 72 -3.49 5.44 0.64
N ASN A 73 -3.91 4.51 1.49
CA ASN A 73 -3.95 3.09 1.20
C ASN A 73 -4.79 2.77 -0.04
N GLN A 74 -4.26 1.93 -0.93
CA GLN A 74 -4.94 1.43 -2.14
C GLN A 74 -5.13 -0.10 -2.13
N LEU A 75 -4.97 -0.72 -0.96
CA LEU A 75 -5.26 -2.13 -0.72
C LEU A 75 -6.77 -2.38 -0.90
N PRO A 76 -7.18 -3.36 -1.74
CA PRO A 76 -8.58 -3.74 -1.89
C PRO A 76 -9.20 -4.10 -0.54
N LYS A 77 -10.47 -3.73 -0.31
CA LYS A 77 -11.16 -4.04 0.95
C LYS A 77 -11.09 -5.52 1.35
N PRO A 78 -11.28 -6.50 0.44
CA PRO A 78 -11.19 -7.92 0.80
C PRO A 78 -9.80 -8.39 1.21
N ALA A 79 -8.74 -7.62 0.90
CA ALA A 79 -7.36 -7.92 1.27
C ALA A 79 -6.94 -7.23 2.57
N ARG A 80 -7.84 -6.50 3.24
CA ARG A 80 -7.54 -5.82 4.50
C ARG A 80 -7.73 -6.78 5.67
N LEU A 81 -6.85 -6.65 6.66
CA LEU A 81 -7.03 -7.30 7.93
C LEU A 81 -8.17 -6.61 8.68
N GLU A 82 -9.16 -7.40 9.10
CA GLU A 82 -10.13 -6.92 10.07
C GLU A 82 -9.44 -6.74 11.43
N ARG A 83 -9.97 -5.85 12.26
CA ARG A 83 -9.56 -5.87 13.66
C ARG A 83 -10.01 -7.22 14.22
N VAL A 84 -9.04 -8.05 14.60
CA VAL A 84 -9.34 -9.13 15.52
C VAL A 84 -9.88 -8.45 16.76
N GLY A 85 -11.17 -8.63 17.04
CA GLY A 85 -11.77 -8.14 18.27
C GLY A 85 -10.94 -8.67 19.42
N GLU A 86 -10.57 -7.80 20.35
CA GLU A 86 -10.08 -8.23 21.65
C GLU A 86 -11.19 -9.11 22.24
N ALA A 87 -10.97 -10.43 22.25
CA ALA A 87 -11.76 -11.32 23.08
C ALA A 87 -11.47 -10.89 24.51
N GLY A 88 -12.46 -10.23 25.14
CA GLY A 88 -12.42 -9.85 26.54
C GLY A 88 -12.41 -11.06 27.48
#